data_AF-A0A4Q9DK09-F1
#
_entry.id   AF-A0A4Q9DK09-F1
#
_cell.length_a   1.000
_cell.length_b   1.000
_cell.length_c   1.000
_cell.angle_alpha   90.00
_cell.angle_beta   90.00
_cell.angle_gamma   90.00
#
_symmetry.space_group_name_H-M   'P 1'
#
loop_
_entity.id
_entity.type
_entity.pdbx_description
1 polymer ?
#
loop_
_entity_poly.entity_id
_entity_poly.type
_entity_poly.pdbx_seq_one_letter_code
_entity_poly.pdbx_strand_id
1 'polypeptide(L)'
;MVLDDLLLGRTEESLKFNLDTKERLMVSENIDMISKAVVHFVFRNGPIEDMHANGQLSESDMMTLNKFVHNRLAYIFQLVVQERWLELDFLIKSQSLFGSAWDKAEPDDGGNRKVLSMMLERD
;
A
#
# COMPACT_ATOMS: atom_id res chain seq x y z
N MET A 1 -1.87 3.36 -26.48
CA MET A 1 -0.93 2.76 -25.52
C MET A 1 -1.70 1.74 -24.71
N VAL A 2 -1.25 0.48 -24.64
CA VAL A 2 -1.89 -0.53 -23.79
C VAL A 2 -1.62 -0.14 -22.32
N LEU A 3 -2.62 -0.22 -21.43
CA LEU A 3 -2.48 0.14 -20.02
C LEU A 3 -1.25 -0.49 -19.36
N ASP A 4 -0.97 -1.75 -19.69
CA ASP A 4 0.19 -2.48 -19.20
C ASP A 4 1.52 -1.86 -19.65
N ASP A 5 1.58 -1.34 -20.88
CA ASP A 5 2.81 -0.71 -21.39
C ASP A 5 3.10 0.61 -20.67
N LEU A 6 2.05 1.35 -20.29
CA LEU A 6 2.15 2.56 -19.49
C LEU A 6 2.57 2.25 -18.05
N LEU A 7 1.91 1.28 -17.39
CA LEU A 7 2.10 1.07 -15.95
C LEU A 7 3.35 0.26 -15.62
N LEU A 8 3.74 -0.68 -16.48
CA LEU A 8 4.84 -1.59 -16.21
C LEU A 8 6.21 -1.05 -16.66
N GLY A 9 6.29 0.20 -17.14
CA GLY A 9 7.56 0.80 -17.54
C GLY A 9 8.19 0.13 -18.77
N ARG A 10 7.38 -0.42 -19.69
CA ARG A 10 7.87 -1.21 -20.83
C ARG A 10 8.44 -0.38 -21.98
N THR A 11 8.20 0.93 -21.96
CA THR A 11 8.74 1.92 -22.89
C THR A 11 9.59 2.95 -22.15
N GLU A 12 10.52 3.62 -22.84
CA GLU A 12 11.32 4.71 -22.24
C GLU A 12 10.44 5.80 -21.62
N GLU A 13 9.34 6.15 -22.30
CA GLU A 13 8.37 7.14 -21.83
C GLU A 13 7.71 6.68 -20.51
N SER A 14 7.19 5.44 -20.47
CA SER A 14 6.58 4.89 -19.26
C SER A 14 7.58 4.72 -18.10
N LEU A 15 8.84 4.40 -18.39
CA LEU A 15 9.89 4.29 -17.39
C LEU A 15 10.19 5.66 -16.79
N LYS A 16 10.33 6.69 -17.63
CA LYS A 16 10.52 8.07 -17.18
C LYS A 16 9.34 8.52 -16.31
N PHE A 17 8.12 8.26 -16.74
CA PHE A 17 6.92 8.59 -15.96
C PHE A 17 6.91 7.91 -14.58
N ASN A 18 7.29 6.64 -14.51
CA ASN A 18 7.40 5.91 -13.25
C ASN A 18 8.50 6.47 -12.35
N LEU A 19 9.65 6.89 -12.90
CA LEU A 19 10.73 7.52 -12.15
C LEU A 19 10.32 8.88 -11.59
N ASP A 20 9.78 9.76 -12.44
CA ASP A 20 9.29 11.09 -12.03
C ASP A 20 8.20 10.96 -10.95
N THR A 21 7.31 9.98 -11.09
CA THR A 21 6.28 9.67 -10.10
C THR A 21 6.88 9.16 -8.78
N LYS A 22 7.86 8.24 -8.85
CA LYS A 22 8.58 7.75 -7.67
C LYS A 22 9.26 8.91 -6.93
N GLU A 23 9.96 9.80 -7.63
CA GLU A 23 10.67 10.93 -7.04
C GLU A 23 9.72 11.90 -6.33
N ARG A 24 8.54 12.19 -6.90
CA ARG A 24 7.53 13.00 -6.21
C ARG A 24 6.90 12.29 -5.02
N LEU A 25 6.67 10.98 -5.11
CA LEU A 25 5.97 10.23 -4.06
C LEU A 25 6.89 9.90 -2.88
N MET A 26 8.11 9.43 -3.14
CA MET A 26 9.03 8.88 -2.16
C MET A 26 9.87 9.96 -1.47
N VAL A 27 9.19 10.95 -0.90
CA VAL A 27 9.77 11.99 -0.04
C VAL A 27 9.19 11.90 1.38
N SER A 28 9.94 12.37 2.37
CA SER A 28 9.60 12.17 3.78
C SER A 28 8.27 12.85 4.17
N GLU A 29 7.95 13.95 3.52
CA GLU A 29 6.72 14.73 3.70
C GLU A 29 5.46 13.94 3.33
N ASN A 30 5.58 12.95 2.44
CA ASN A 30 4.47 12.14 1.98
C ASN A 30 4.21 10.90 2.84
N ILE A 31 5.08 10.58 3.82
CA ILE A 31 4.99 9.33 4.60
C ILE A 31 3.63 9.19 5.29
N ASP A 32 3.12 10.24 5.93
CA ASP A 32 1.80 10.21 6.60
C ASP A 32 0.65 9.98 5.60
N MET A 33 0.68 10.66 4.45
CA MET A 33 -0.31 10.50 3.38
C MET A 33 -0.32 9.07 2.84
N ILE A 34 0.86 8.55 2.48
CA ILE A 34 1.01 7.19 1.93
C ILE A 34 0.53 6.16 2.95
N SER A 35 0.92 6.32 4.22
CA SER A 35 0.54 5.39 5.29
C SER A 35 -0.97 5.33 5.48
N LYS A 36 -1.65 6.49 5.49
CA LYS A 36 -3.12 6.54 5.59
C LYS A 36 -3.78 5.89 4.39
N ALA A 37 -3.34 6.23 3.18
CA ALA A 37 -3.90 5.65 1.95
C ALA A 37 -3.76 4.12 1.94
N VAL A 38 -2.62 3.60 2.38
CA VAL A 38 -2.37 2.15 2.44
C VAL A 38 -3.19 1.48 3.54
N VAL A 39 -3.40 2.09 4.71
CA VAL A 39 -4.37 1.56 5.71
C VAL A 39 -5.77 1.45 5.10
N HIS A 40 -6.22 2.49 4.39
CA HIS A 40 -7.53 2.43 3.73
C HIS A 40 -7.61 1.30 2.70
N PHE A 41 -6.56 1.13 1.90
CA PHE A 41 -6.47 0.07 0.90
C PHE A 41 -6.45 -1.33 1.53
N VAL A 42 -5.54 -1.61 2.47
CA VAL A 42 -5.29 -2.97 2.99
C VAL A 42 -6.24 -3.39 4.11
N PHE A 43 -6.78 -2.44 4.87
CA PHE A 43 -7.44 -2.72 6.14
C PHE A 43 -8.91 -2.29 6.12
N ARG A 44 -9.21 -1.12 5.55
CA ARG A 44 -10.56 -0.56 5.60
C ARG A 44 -11.45 -0.99 4.44
N ASN A 45 -10.91 -1.18 3.24
CA ASN A 45 -11.70 -1.61 2.09
C ASN A 45 -11.90 -3.14 2.04
N GLY A 46 -11.99 -3.78 3.21
CA GLY A 46 -12.02 -5.24 3.36
C GLY A 46 -12.86 -5.71 4.55
N PRO A 47 -12.70 -6.97 5.00
CA PRO A 47 -13.58 -7.62 5.97
C PRO A 47 -13.77 -6.88 7.29
N ILE A 48 -12.84 -6.02 7.67
CA ILE A 48 -12.89 -5.28 8.94
C ILE A 48 -13.98 -4.20 8.93
N GLU A 49 -14.26 -3.60 7.77
CA GLU A 49 -15.38 -2.67 7.65
C GLU A 49 -16.71 -3.43 7.76
N ASP A 50 -16.81 -4.64 7.20
CA ASP A 50 -17.97 -5.51 7.39
C ASP A 50 -18.13 -5.91 8.87
N MET A 51 -17.04 -6.24 9.56
CA MET A 51 -17.07 -6.54 11.00
C MET A 51 -17.55 -5.35 11.82
N HIS A 52 -17.10 -4.14 11.48
CA HIS A 52 -17.56 -2.90 12.09
C HIS A 52 -19.05 -2.64 11.83
N ALA A 53 -19.49 -2.75 10.57
CA ALA A 53 -20.89 -2.57 10.17
C ALA A 53 -21.82 -3.60 10.84
N ASN A 54 -21.32 -4.81 11.10
CA ASN A 54 -22.02 -5.87 11.82
C ASN A 54 -21.96 -5.72 13.35
N GLY A 55 -21.38 -4.63 13.87
CA GLY A 55 -21.28 -4.35 15.30
C GLY A 55 -20.31 -5.25 16.08
N GLN A 56 -19.41 -5.96 15.38
CA GLN A 56 -18.41 -6.83 15.98
C GLN A 56 -17.19 -6.05 16.49
N LEU A 57 -16.96 -4.87 15.95
CA LEU A 57 -15.96 -3.91 16.38
C LEU A 57 -16.68 -2.62 16.76
N SER A 58 -16.23 -1.99 17.84
CA SER A 58 -16.68 -0.63 18.17
C SER A 58 -15.90 0.42 17.36
N GLU A 59 -16.42 1.64 17.30
CA GLU A 59 -15.68 2.79 16.76
C GLU A 59 -14.32 2.99 17.47
N SER A 60 -14.26 2.76 18.78
CA SER A 60 -13.00 2.84 19.53
C SER A 60 -12.00 1.74 19.13
N ASP A 61 -12.48 0.54 18.82
CA ASP A 61 -11.63 -0.54 18.31
C ASP A 61 -11.09 -0.17 16.93
N MET A 62 -11.95 0.35 16.06
CA MET A 62 -11.56 0.83 14.73
C MET A 62 -10.50 1.92 14.80
N MET A 63 -10.67 2.91 15.67
CA MET A 63 -9.68 3.98 15.87
C MET A 63 -8.33 3.43 16.37
N THR A 64 -8.37 2.48 17.31
CA THR A 64 -7.17 1.85 17.88
C THR A 64 -6.41 1.05 16.82
N LEU A 65 -7.12 0.22 16.05
CA LEU A 65 -6.55 -0.59 14.97
C LEU A 65 -5.96 0.29 13.87
N ASN A 66 -6.72 1.28 13.40
CA ASN A 66 -6.27 2.22 12.37
C ASN A 66 -5.00 2.96 12.80
N LYS A 67 -4.95 3.46 14.05
CA LYS A 67 -3.77 4.16 14.57
C LYS A 67 -2.55 3.26 14.67
N PHE A 68 -2.74 2.02 15.11
CA PHE A 68 -1.66 1.04 15.23
C PHE A 68 -1.06 0.70 13.86
N VAL A 69 -1.89 0.31 12.90
CA VAL A 69 -1.44 -0.08 11.55
C VAL A 69 -0.84 1.12 10.81
N HIS A 70 -1.47 2.29 10.91
CA HIS A 70 -0.95 3.54 10.34
C HIS A 70 0.48 3.84 10.80
N ASN A 71 0.75 3.78 12.11
CA ASN A 71 2.07 4.07 12.64
C ASN A 71 3.12 3.03 12.21
N ARG A 72 2.74 1.75 12.09
CA ARG A 72 3.64 0.69 11.61
C ARG A 72 3.98 0.86 10.12
N LEU A 73 2.99 1.20 9.31
CA LEU A 73 3.20 1.51 7.89
C LEU A 73 4.05 2.76 7.70
N ALA A 74 3.85 3.80 8.51
CA ALA A 74 4.68 5.01 8.48
C ALA A 74 6.16 4.69 8.72
N TYR A 75 6.47 3.79 9.66
CA TYR A 75 7.83 3.35 9.86
C TYR A 75 8.37 2.55 8.66
N ILE A 76 7.59 1.63 8.08
CA ILE A 76 8.00 0.87 6.88
C ILE A 76 8.31 1.83 5.72
N PHE A 77 7.41 2.79 5.44
CA PHE A 77 7.62 3.78 4.38
C PHE A 77 8.80 4.70 4.68
N GLN A 78 9.03 5.05 5.93
CA GLN A 78 10.24 5.78 6.32
C GLN A 78 11.51 5.01 5.96
N LEU A 79 11.58 3.70 6.24
CA LEU A 79 12.74 2.88 5.89
C LEU A 79 12.97 2.84 4.38
N VAL A 80 11.89 2.74 3.59
CA VAL A 80 11.95 2.73 2.12
C VAL A 80 12.41 4.09 1.57
N VAL A 81 11.78 5.18 2.00
CA VAL A 81 12.09 6.55 1.54
C VAL A 81 13.52 6.96 1.91
N GLN A 82 14.01 6.51 3.07
CA GLN A 82 15.37 6.81 3.55
C GLN A 82 16.41 5.78 3.10
N GLU A 83 16.04 4.81 2.26
CA GLU A 83 16.92 3.75 1.77
C GLU A 83 17.63 2.95 2.89
N ARG A 84 16.95 2.75 4.03
CA ARG A 84 17.46 2.03 5.21
C ARG A 84 17.29 0.51 5.06
N TRP A 85 17.88 -0.04 4.00
CA TRP A 85 17.65 -1.42 3.55
C TRP A 85 18.04 -2.50 4.59
N LEU A 86 19.14 -2.31 5.33
CA LEU A 86 19.57 -3.27 6.36
C LEU A 86 18.54 -3.38 7.50
N GLU A 87 17.95 -2.26 7.89
CA GLU A 87 16.95 -2.23 8.96
C GLU A 87 15.60 -2.79 8.47
N LEU A 88 15.25 -2.55 7.21
CA LEU A 88 14.09 -3.17 6.58
C LEU A 88 14.26 -4.70 6.48
N ASP A 89 15.44 -5.19 6.08
CA ASP A 89 15.76 -6.63 6.04
C ASP A 89 15.64 -7.26 7.43
N PHE A 90 16.20 -6.61 8.46
CA PHE A 90 16.07 -7.06 9.84
C PHE A 90 14.60 -7.11 10.29
N LEU A 91 13.83 -6.04 10.02
CA LEU A 91 12.41 -5.98 10.33
C LEU A 91 11.68 -7.18 9.70
N ILE A 92 11.85 -7.43 8.40
CA ILE A 92 11.19 -8.53 7.69
C ILE A 92 11.60 -9.88 8.27
N LYS A 93 12.90 -10.14 8.44
CA LYS A 93 13.38 -11.43 8.97
C LYS A 93 12.88 -11.71 10.38
N SER A 94 12.83 -10.68 11.23
CA SER A 94 12.34 -10.82 12.61
C SER A 94 10.88 -11.25 12.70
N GLN A 95 10.07 -10.96 11.66
CA GLN A 95 8.66 -11.31 11.59
C GLN A 95 8.38 -12.55 10.73
N SER A 96 9.32 -12.99 9.90
CA SER A 96 9.15 -14.07 8.91
C SER A 96 8.80 -15.45 9.48
N LEU A 97 9.00 -15.66 10.79
CA LEU A 97 8.63 -16.90 11.48
C LEU A 97 7.13 -16.99 11.79
N PHE A 98 6.41 -15.86 11.74
CA PHE A 98 4.97 -15.80 11.93
C PHE A 98 4.25 -16.01 10.59
N GLY A 99 3.11 -16.70 10.61
CA GLY A 99 2.30 -16.92 9.40
C GLY A 99 2.82 -18.01 8.47
N SER A 100 3.77 -18.85 8.90
CA SER A 100 4.30 -19.98 8.10
C SER A 100 3.24 -21.01 7.69
N ALA A 101 2.09 -21.03 8.37
CA ALA A 101 0.94 -21.86 8.05
C ALA A 101 -0.06 -21.21 7.09
N TRP A 102 0.17 -19.96 6.67
CA TRP A 102 -0.71 -19.26 5.73
C TRP A 102 -0.40 -19.70 4.30
N ASP A 103 -1.42 -19.64 3.45
CA ASP A 103 -1.24 -19.80 2.01
C ASP A 103 -0.34 -18.70 1.45
N LYS A 104 0.23 -18.96 0.27
CA LYS A 104 1.06 -17.96 -0.42
C LYS A 104 0.21 -16.72 -0.70
N ALA A 105 0.80 -15.55 -0.45
CA ALA A 105 0.17 -14.29 -0.79
C ALA A 105 -0.07 -14.20 -2.31
N GLU A 106 -1.26 -13.76 -2.68
CA GLU A 106 -1.64 -13.44 -4.06
C GLU A 106 -1.79 -11.92 -4.19
N PRO A 107 -1.22 -11.27 -5.23
CA PRO A 107 -1.43 -9.85 -5.45
C PRO A 107 -2.90 -9.54 -5.75
N ASP A 108 -3.51 -8.68 -4.95
CA ASP A 108 -4.85 -8.10 -5.15
C ASP A 108 -4.70 -6.58 -5.29
N ASP A 109 -5.24 -6.02 -6.36
CA ASP A 109 -5.20 -4.58 -6.64
C ASP A 109 -6.41 -3.83 -6.09
N GLY A 110 -7.36 -4.53 -5.44
CA GLY A 110 -8.62 -3.96 -4.95
C GLY A 110 -9.48 -3.33 -6.05
N GLY A 111 -9.31 -3.75 -7.30
CA GLY A 111 -10.00 -3.18 -8.46
C GLY A 111 -9.43 -1.85 -8.98
N ASN A 112 -8.29 -1.38 -8.44
CA ASN A 112 -7.70 -0.10 -8.86
C ASN A 112 -7.33 -0.06 -10.34
N ARG A 113 -6.88 -1.17 -10.95
CA ARG A 113 -6.58 -1.21 -12.39
C ARG A 113 -7.82 -0.92 -13.23
N LYS A 114 -8.99 -1.46 -12.83
CA LYS A 114 -10.25 -1.21 -13.53
C LYS A 114 -10.65 0.26 -13.44
N VAL A 115 -10.52 0.87 -12.26
CA VAL A 115 -10.79 2.31 -12.07
C VAL A 115 -9.88 3.15 -12.95
N LEU A 116 -8.59 2.81 -13.00
CA LEU A 116 -7.61 3.52 -13.81
C LEU A 116 -7.88 3.40 -15.31
N SER A 117 -8.26 2.23 -15.81
CA SER A 117 -8.69 2.06 -17.21
C SER A 117 -9.85 3.01 -17.55
N MET A 118 -10.87 3.08 -16.69
CA MET A 118 -12.02 3.95 -16.91
C MET A 118 -11.67 5.43 -16.91
N MET A 119 -10.65 5.84 -16.16
CA MET A 119 -10.18 7.22 -16.15
C MET A 119 -9.49 7.56 -17.48
N LEU A 120 -8.60 6.69 -17.96
CA LEU A 120 -7.84 6.89 -19.19
C LEU A 120 -8.69 6.79 -20.47
N GLU A 121 -9.81 6.06 -20.43
CA GLU A 121 -10.77 6.00 -21.55
C GLU A 121 -11.67 7.24 -21.65
N ARG A 122 -11.71 8.09 -20.61
CA ARG A 122 -12.53 9.31 -20.56
C ARG A 122 -11.78 10.58 -20.95
N ASP A 123 -10.46 10.50 -21.06
CA ASP A 123 -9.54 11.58 -21.46
C ASP A 123 -9.18 11.45 -22.96
#